data_AF-A0A8C1X7E5-F1
#
_entry.id   AF-A0A8C1X7E5-F1
#
_cell.length_a   1.000
_cell.length_b   1.000
_cell.length_c   1.000
_cell.angle_alpha   90.00
_cell.angle_beta   90.00
_cell.angle_gamma   90.00
#
_symmetry.space_group_name_H-M   'P 1'
#
loop_
_entity.id
_entity.type
_entity.pdbx_description
1 polymer ?
#
loop_
_entity_poly.entity_id
_entity_poly.type
_entity_poly.pdbx_seq_one_letter_code
_entity_poly.pdbx_strand_id
1 'polypeptide(L)'
;MVGLPARGKTYISRKLTRYLNWIGIPTKVFNVGEYRREAVKHYSSYDFFKSDNEDAVKIRQQCALAALRDVKTYLTEEEGQVAVFDATNTTRERRDMILEFGSVNGFKIFFIESVCDDPNVIACNILEVKVSCPDYQDCNKTDAMEDFKKRIECYRMNYQPLDPDQYDKNLSFIKVIDVGRRFLVNRIQDHIQSRIVYYLMNIHVQPRSIYLCRHGESQHNLQGRLGGDSGLSTRGRKFAGALAKFVKEQNLKDLKVWTSQLRRSIQTAEALNVPYEQWKALNEIDGGVCEEMTYEEVRERFPDEFALRDQDKYYYRYPSGESYQDLVQRVEPVIMELERQENVLVICHQAVMRCLLAYFLDKSADEMPYLKCPLHTVLKLTPVAYGCKVESISLNVEAVNTHRDRPDRGPSTLIRRNSVTPLTSPEPNKKPRIEGLDDTIIREVTPTQLTLCTASHTTLALSTQVSHKSLTTLFAYLSLKGTAAILYVLEKG
;
A
#
# COMPACT_ATOMS: atom_id res chain seq x y z
N MET A 1 -2.98 14.28 0.13
CA MET A 1 -1.66 14.15 0.79
C MET A 1 -0.97 15.50 0.90
N VAL A 2 -0.11 15.70 1.92
CA VAL A 2 0.73 16.89 2.13
C VAL A 2 2.14 16.47 2.58
N GLY A 3 3.17 17.19 2.17
CA GLY A 3 4.53 17.07 2.68
C GLY A 3 5.62 17.05 1.60
N LEU A 4 6.87 17.14 2.03
CA LEU A 4 8.04 17.18 1.15
C LEU A 4 8.23 15.88 0.33
N PRO A 5 8.94 15.92 -0.82
CA PRO A 5 9.27 14.71 -1.60
C PRO A 5 10.01 13.65 -0.78
N ALA A 6 9.88 12.35 -1.07
CA ALA A 6 10.51 11.24 -0.31
C ALA A 6 10.11 11.11 1.19
N ARG A 7 8.92 11.59 1.57
CA ARG A 7 8.33 11.40 2.92
C ARG A 7 7.28 10.27 2.96
N GLY A 8 7.35 9.29 2.05
CA GLY A 8 6.43 8.16 2.04
C GLY A 8 4.98 8.47 1.62
N LYS A 9 4.67 9.65 1.06
CA LYS A 9 3.31 10.00 0.61
C LYS A 9 2.70 8.96 -0.33
N THR A 10 3.39 8.63 -1.43
CA THR A 10 2.91 7.64 -2.40
C THR A 10 2.77 6.24 -1.79
N TYR A 11 3.65 5.87 -0.85
CA TYR A 11 3.53 4.63 -0.08
C TYR A 11 2.23 4.62 0.72
N ILE A 12 1.98 5.66 1.53
CA ILE A 12 0.76 5.80 2.33
C ILE A 12 -0.48 5.81 1.41
N SER A 13 -0.46 6.57 0.33
CA SER A 13 -1.58 6.67 -0.62
C SER A 13 -1.99 5.32 -1.19
N ARG A 14 -1.01 4.52 -1.66
CA ARG A 14 -1.28 3.20 -2.25
C ARG A 14 -1.73 2.19 -1.19
N LYS A 15 -1.05 2.16 -0.03
CA LYS A 15 -1.38 1.23 1.06
C LYS A 15 -2.78 1.51 1.63
N LEU A 16 -3.10 2.78 1.84
CA LEU A 16 -4.42 3.22 2.29
C LEU A 16 -5.51 2.89 1.26
N THR A 17 -5.25 3.15 -0.02
CA THR A 17 -6.19 2.81 -1.09
C THR A 17 -6.47 1.31 -1.15
N ARG A 18 -5.42 0.48 -1.06
CA ARG A 18 -5.54 -0.98 -0.99
C ARG A 18 -6.40 -1.43 0.19
N TYR A 19 -6.17 -0.87 1.38
CA TYR A 19 -6.97 -1.16 2.56
C TYR A 19 -8.45 -0.76 2.39
N LEU A 20 -8.70 0.47 1.97
CA LEU A 20 -10.07 0.98 1.77
C LEU A 20 -10.82 0.18 0.70
N ASN A 21 -10.16 -0.17 -0.40
CA ASN A 21 -10.75 -1.04 -1.40
C ASN A 21 -11.05 -2.43 -0.81
N TRP A 22 -10.10 -3.05 -0.12
CA TRP A 22 -10.25 -4.39 0.44
C TRP A 22 -11.44 -4.50 1.42
N ILE A 23 -11.69 -3.49 2.26
CA ILE A 23 -12.85 -3.43 3.16
C ILE A 23 -14.16 -2.99 2.46
N GLY A 24 -14.13 -2.74 1.16
CA GLY A 24 -15.31 -2.43 0.33
C GLY A 24 -15.64 -0.95 0.14
N ILE A 25 -14.69 -0.04 0.35
CA ILE A 25 -14.83 1.39 0.05
C ILE A 25 -14.08 1.70 -1.26
N PRO A 26 -14.79 1.93 -2.39
CA PRO A 26 -14.16 2.24 -3.66
C PRO A 26 -13.25 3.47 -3.57
N THR A 27 -11.95 3.22 -3.73
CA THR A 27 -10.90 4.22 -3.55
C THR A 27 -9.91 4.21 -4.72
N LYS A 28 -9.48 5.40 -5.14
CA LYS A 28 -8.51 5.57 -6.23
C LYS A 28 -7.46 6.62 -5.91
N VAL A 29 -6.20 6.35 -6.28
CA VAL A 29 -5.10 7.31 -6.17
C VAL A 29 -5.00 8.14 -7.44
N PHE A 30 -4.82 9.45 -7.28
CA PHE A 30 -4.54 10.40 -8.34
C PHE A 30 -3.15 11.00 -8.09
N ASN A 31 -2.13 10.44 -8.74
CA ASN A 31 -0.74 10.86 -8.53
C ASN A 31 -0.36 11.96 -9.50
N VAL A 32 -0.31 13.22 -9.05
CA VAL A 32 0.01 14.38 -9.90
C VAL A 32 1.39 14.27 -10.55
N GLY A 33 2.30 13.48 -9.96
CA GLY A 33 3.58 13.16 -10.58
C GLY A 33 3.47 12.35 -11.88
N GLU A 34 2.45 11.50 -12.02
CA GLU A 34 2.14 10.75 -13.25
C GLU A 34 1.59 11.68 -14.34
N TYR A 35 0.66 12.58 -13.99
CA TYR A 35 0.14 13.63 -14.89
C TYR A 35 1.27 14.51 -15.43
N ARG A 36 2.19 14.95 -14.55
CA ARG A 36 3.36 15.73 -14.97
C ARG A 36 4.29 14.96 -15.90
N ARG A 37 4.54 13.68 -15.64
CA ARG A 37 5.40 12.87 -16.51
C ARG A 37 4.81 12.69 -17.90
N GLU A 38 3.49 12.49 -18.00
CA GLU A 38 2.83 12.39 -19.31
C GLU A 38 2.86 13.73 -20.06
N ALA A 39 2.70 14.87 -19.35
CA ALA A 39 2.72 16.20 -19.96
C ALA A 39 4.11 16.64 -20.45
N VAL A 40 5.18 16.39 -19.68
CA VAL A 40 6.54 16.89 -19.99
C VAL A 40 7.39 15.86 -20.74
N LYS A 41 7.04 14.56 -20.68
CA LYS A 41 7.70 13.39 -21.30
C LYS A 41 9.14 13.11 -20.85
N HIS A 42 10.02 14.12 -20.80
CA HIS A 42 11.41 13.99 -20.37
C HIS A 42 11.70 14.87 -19.14
N TYR A 43 12.23 14.26 -18.09
CA TYR A 43 12.73 14.98 -16.93
C TYR A 43 14.21 15.31 -17.14
N SER A 44 14.58 16.57 -16.98
CA SER A 44 15.97 17.04 -17.09
C SER A 44 16.64 17.15 -15.73
N SER A 45 16.17 18.06 -14.88
CA SER A 45 16.79 18.37 -13.59
C SER A 45 15.80 18.96 -12.57
N TYR A 46 16.29 19.14 -11.35
CA TYR A 46 15.59 19.82 -10.26
C TYR A 46 15.18 21.27 -10.61
N ASP A 47 15.75 21.89 -11.65
CA ASP A 47 15.42 23.26 -12.08
C ASP A 47 13.94 23.42 -12.44
N PHE A 48 13.30 22.35 -12.93
CA PHE A 48 11.85 22.31 -13.17
C PHE A 48 11.04 22.53 -11.87
N PHE A 49 11.60 22.29 -10.70
CA PHE A 49 10.89 22.40 -9.43
C PHE A 49 11.14 23.70 -8.68
N LYS A 50 12.04 24.57 -9.17
CA LYS A 50 12.26 25.89 -8.57
C LYS A 50 10.98 26.73 -8.63
N SER A 51 10.85 27.67 -7.69
CA SER A 51 9.67 28.54 -7.58
C SER A 51 9.71 29.75 -8.50
N ASP A 52 10.90 30.15 -8.95
CA ASP A 52 11.16 31.22 -9.91
C ASP A 52 10.95 30.76 -11.38
N ASN A 53 10.81 29.46 -11.62
CA ASN A 53 10.49 28.90 -12.94
C ASN A 53 8.98 28.98 -13.20
N GLU A 54 8.51 30.13 -13.71
CA GLU A 54 7.09 30.41 -13.94
C GLU A 54 6.41 29.38 -14.86
N ASP A 55 7.08 28.95 -15.92
CA ASP A 55 6.51 27.99 -16.88
C ASP A 55 6.33 26.62 -16.23
N ALA A 56 7.33 26.16 -15.46
CA ALA A 56 7.20 24.91 -14.73
C ALA A 56 6.18 24.98 -13.58
N VAL A 57 5.98 26.15 -12.96
CA VAL A 57 4.89 26.38 -12.01
C VAL A 57 3.54 26.26 -12.72
N LYS A 58 3.35 26.91 -13.88
CA LYS A 58 2.12 26.82 -14.70
C LYS A 58 1.81 25.38 -15.11
N ILE A 59 2.79 24.64 -15.62
CA ILE A 59 2.62 23.23 -16.01
C ILE A 59 2.21 22.38 -14.81
N ARG A 60 2.88 22.54 -13.65
CA ARG A 60 2.53 21.79 -12.42
C ARG A 60 1.13 22.13 -11.91
N GLN A 61 0.71 23.39 -12.04
CA GLN A 61 -0.64 23.83 -11.70
C GLN A 61 -1.68 23.19 -12.62
N GLN A 62 -1.45 23.21 -13.94
CA GLN A 62 -2.33 22.56 -14.92
C GLN A 62 -2.45 21.05 -14.69
N CYS A 63 -1.34 20.37 -14.36
CA CYS A 63 -1.37 18.95 -14.00
C CYS A 63 -2.22 18.67 -12.76
N ALA A 64 -2.16 19.55 -11.75
CA ALA A 64 -2.99 19.43 -10.54
C ALA A 64 -4.48 19.62 -10.87
N LEU A 65 -4.81 20.61 -11.71
CA LEU A 65 -6.19 20.84 -12.17
C LEU A 65 -6.74 19.68 -13.01
N ALA A 66 -5.93 19.12 -13.91
CA ALA A 66 -6.30 17.93 -14.69
C ALA A 66 -6.60 16.74 -13.78
N ALA A 67 -5.75 16.49 -12.77
CA ALA A 67 -5.99 15.44 -11.78
C ALA A 67 -7.27 15.71 -10.96
N LEU A 68 -7.57 16.96 -10.58
CA LEU A 68 -8.82 17.31 -9.89
C LEU A 68 -10.07 17.11 -10.77
N ARG A 69 -9.98 17.34 -12.09
CA ARG A 69 -11.08 16.98 -13.02
C ARG A 69 -11.35 15.48 -13.01
N ASP A 70 -10.30 14.66 -13.07
CA ASP A 70 -10.45 13.20 -12.99
C ASP A 70 -10.97 12.74 -11.62
N VAL A 71 -10.59 13.43 -10.52
CA VAL A 71 -11.17 13.21 -9.18
C VAL A 71 -12.67 13.46 -9.20
N LYS A 72 -13.12 14.56 -9.80
CA LYS A 72 -14.55 14.89 -9.90
C LYS A 72 -15.28 13.76 -10.64
N THR A 73 -14.84 13.43 -11.85
CA THR A 73 -15.44 12.35 -12.67
C THR A 73 -15.50 11.04 -11.89
N TYR A 74 -14.43 10.66 -11.18
CA TYR A 74 -14.43 9.43 -10.39
C TYR A 74 -15.48 9.43 -9.27
N LEU A 75 -15.60 10.53 -8.53
CA LEU A 75 -16.53 10.63 -7.40
C LEU A 75 -17.98 10.88 -7.81
N THR A 76 -18.24 11.43 -9.00
CA THR A 76 -19.60 11.75 -9.46
C THR A 76 -20.16 10.78 -10.51
N GLU A 77 -19.30 10.19 -11.35
CA GLU A 77 -19.71 9.39 -12.52
C GLU A 77 -19.24 7.93 -12.44
N GLU A 78 -18.14 7.63 -11.74
CA GLU A 78 -17.57 6.26 -11.66
C GLU A 78 -17.86 5.54 -10.33
N GLU A 79 -18.89 5.97 -9.57
CA GLU A 79 -19.30 5.39 -8.27
C GLU A 79 -18.18 5.34 -7.20
N GLY A 80 -17.14 6.16 -7.37
CA GLY A 80 -16.04 6.28 -6.40
C GLY A 80 -16.49 6.94 -5.09
N GLN A 81 -15.97 6.48 -3.96
CA GLN A 81 -16.28 7.06 -2.64
C GLN A 81 -15.12 7.89 -2.08
N VAL A 82 -13.87 7.47 -2.31
CA VAL A 82 -12.68 8.16 -1.78
C VAL A 82 -11.65 8.39 -2.89
N ALA A 83 -11.22 9.63 -3.05
CA ALA A 83 -10.14 9.99 -3.97
C ALA A 83 -8.88 10.42 -3.20
N VAL A 84 -7.78 9.68 -3.38
CA VAL A 84 -6.50 9.99 -2.76
C VAL A 84 -5.67 10.86 -3.69
N PHE A 85 -5.69 12.17 -3.46
CA PHE A 85 -4.89 13.13 -4.23
C PHE A 85 -3.43 13.16 -3.73
N ASP A 86 -2.54 12.47 -4.47
CA ASP A 86 -1.11 12.32 -4.15
C ASP A 86 -0.25 13.39 -4.85
N ALA A 87 0.07 14.44 -4.09
CA ALA A 87 0.99 15.51 -4.48
C ALA A 87 1.69 16.07 -3.23
N THR A 88 2.63 17.01 -3.42
CA THR A 88 3.32 17.67 -2.29
C THR A 88 2.38 18.58 -1.49
N ASN A 89 1.55 19.39 -2.17
CA ASN A 89 0.57 20.30 -1.56
C ASN A 89 1.13 21.10 -0.37
N THR A 90 2.39 21.53 -0.50
CA THR A 90 3.20 22.12 0.57
C THR A 90 2.85 23.58 0.87
N THR A 91 2.17 24.28 -0.03
CA THR A 91 1.76 25.69 0.15
C THR A 91 0.29 25.79 0.57
N ARG A 92 -0.06 26.83 1.34
CA ARG A 92 -1.46 27.12 1.73
C ARG A 92 -2.34 27.39 0.52
N GLU A 93 -1.86 28.23 -0.41
CA GLU A 93 -2.57 28.55 -1.66
C GLU A 93 -3.01 27.30 -2.44
N ARG A 94 -2.13 26.28 -2.55
CA ARG A 94 -2.48 25.02 -3.22
C ARG A 94 -3.56 24.25 -2.45
N ARG A 95 -3.52 24.27 -1.11
CA ARG A 95 -4.52 23.62 -0.27
C ARG A 95 -5.85 24.36 -0.30
N ASP A 96 -5.85 25.69 -0.35
CA ASP A 96 -7.06 26.51 -0.49
C ASP A 96 -7.76 26.22 -1.81
N MET A 97 -7.02 26.09 -2.91
CA MET A 97 -7.58 25.66 -4.21
C MET A 97 -8.24 24.27 -4.13
N ILE A 98 -7.64 23.32 -3.38
CA ILE A 98 -8.24 21.98 -3.17
C ILE A 98 -9.48 22.07 -2.27
N LEU A 99 -9.47 22.93 -1.25
CA LEU A 99 -10.62 23.17 -0.38
C LEU A 99 -11.78 23.81 -1.13
N GLU A 100 -11.51 24.79 -1.98
CA GLU A 100 -12.50 25.43 -2.85
C GLU A 100 -13.10 24.40 -3.83
N PHE A 101 -12.26 23.60 -4.49
CA PHE A 101 -12.71 22.49 -5.32
C PHE A 101 -13.62 21.53 -4.55
N GLY A 102 -13.25 21.16 -3.32
CA GLY A 102 -14.07 20.32 -2.46
C GLY A 102 -15.43 20.95 -2.14
N SER A 103 -15.42 22.22 -1.73
CA SER A 103 -16.63 23.00 -1.40
C SER A 103 -17.61 23.08 -2.59
N VAL A 104 -17.12 23.45 -3.78
CA VAL A 104 -17.94 23.60 -4.99
C VAL A 104 -18.60 22.30 -5.42
N ASN A 105 -17.95 21.16 -5.20
CA ASN A 105 -18.47 19.85 -5.60
C ASN A 105 -19.14 19.09 -4.43
N GLY A 106 -19.22 19.68 -3.23
CA GLY A 106 -19.81 19.02 -2.05
C GLY A 106 -18.96 17.86 -1.49
N PHE A 107 -17.67 17.83 -1.77
CA PHE A 107 -16.75 16.80 -1.26
C PHE A 107 -16.15 17.19 0.09
N LYS A 108 -16.06 16.22 1.00
CA LYS A 108 -15.27 16.38 2.23
C LYS A 108 -13.77 16.27 1.92
N ILE A 109 -12.96 17.08 2.58
CA ILE A 109 -11.51 17.07 2.43
C ILE A 109 -10.86 16.64 3.75
N PHE A 110 -10.02 15.61 3.69
CA PHE A 110 -9.22 15.12 4.81
C PHE A 110 -7.73 15.12 4.43
N PHE A 111 -6.92 15.94 5.12
CA PHE A 111 -5.49 16.00 4.82
C PHE A 111 -4.69 14.95 5.59
N ILE A 112 -3.76 14.31 4.90
CA ILE A 112 -2.74 13.44 5.51
C ILE A 112 -1.40 14.07 5.20
N GLU A 113 -0.76 14.64 6.21
CA GLU A 113 0.57 15.24 6.12
C GLU A 113 1.62 14.26 6.66
N SER A 114 2.66 13.99 5.87
CA SER A 114 3.80 13.18 6.32
C SER A 114 5.02 14.07 6.56
N VAL A 115 5.46 14.12 7.82
CA VAL A 115 6.59 14.92 8.29
C VAL A 115 7.68 13.98 8.76
N CYS A 116 8.88 14.12 8.19
CA CYS A 116 10.05 13.38 8.60
C CYS A 116 11.29 14.19 8.25
N ASP A 117 12.09 14.47 9.28
CA ASP A 117 13.33 15.23 9.20
C ASP A 117 14.57 14.34 9.43
N ASP A 118 14.39 13.04 9.71
CA ASP A 118 15.47 12.07 9.85
C ASP A 118 16.21 11.86 8.50
N PRO A 119 17.49 12.27 8.38
CA PRO A 119 18.25 12.15 7.13
C PRO A 119 18.43 10.71 6.66
N ASN A 120 18.50 9.74 7.58
CA ASN A 120 18.68 8.32 7.24
C ASN A 120 17.42 7.77 6.58
N VAL A 121 16.26 8.07 7.16
CA VAL A 121 14.97 7.69 6.58
C VAL A 121 14.79 8.31 5.19
N ILE A 122 15.12 9.60 5.04
CA ILE A 122 15.02 10.29 3.76
C ILE A 122 15.95 9.64 2.73
N ALA A 123 17.20 9.34 3.10
CA ALA A 123 18.15 8.68 2.21
C ALA A 123 17.66 7.28 1.77
N CYS A 124 17.18 6.46 2.71
CA CYS A 124 16.59 5.16 2.41
C CYS A 124 15.40 5.28 1.44
N ASN A 125 14.49 6.22 1.69
CA ASN A 125 13.33 6.45 0.81
C ASN A 125 13.72 6.90 -0.59
N ILE A 126 14.82 7.66 -0.75
CA ILE A 126 15.30 8.06 -2.08
C ILE A 126 15.88 6.84 -2.80
N LEU A 127 16.73 6.07 -2.12
CA LEU A 127 17.38 4.88 -2.70
C LEU A 127 16.38 3.80 -3.11
N GLU A 128 15.39 3.51 -2.25
CA GLU A 128 14.44 2.43 -2.49
C GLU A 128 13.49 2.73 -3.65
N VAL A 129 13.06 4.00 -3.78
CA VAL A 129 11.88 4.31 -4.61
C VAL A 129 12.06 5.42 -5.63
N LYS A 130 13.11 6.23 -5.52
CA LYS A 130 13.31 7.41 -6.40
C LYS A 130 14.44 7.22 -7.38
N VAL A 131 15.49 6.49 -7.00
CA VAL A 131 16.57 6.15 -7.92
C VAL A 131 16.11 5.24 -9.06
N SER A 132 15.10 4.39 -8.82
CA SER A 132 14.48 3.53 -9.85
C SER A 132 13.21 4.13 -10.50
N CYS A 133 12.94 5.41 -10.28
CA CYS A 133 11.76 6.09 -10.82
C CYS A 133 11.95 6.41 -12.31
N PRO A 134 10.87 6.47 -13.12
CA PRO A 134 10.94 6.93 -14.51
C PRO A 134 11.62 8.28 -14.71
N ASP A 135 11.60 9.16 -13.71
CA ASP A 135 12.28 10.46 -13.74
C ASP A 135 13.82 10.33 -13.88
N TYR A 136 14.44 9.21 -13.47
CA TYR A 136 15.89 9.05 -13.39
C TYR A 136 16.41 7.84 -14.18
N GLN A 137 15.67 7.38 -15.19
CA GLN A 137 16.05 6.18 -15.98
C GLN A 137 17.44 6.30 -16.62
N ASP A 138 17.81 7.50 -17.06
CA ASP A 138 19.06 7.77 -17.75
C ASP A 138 20.16 8.32 -16.82
N CYS A 139 19.92 8.35 -15.50
CA CYS A 139 20.86 8.90 -14.52
C CYS A 139 21.50 7.79 -13.68
N ASN A 140 22.78 7.96 -13.32
CA ASN A 140 23.38 7.09 -12.32
C ASN A 140 22.80 7.37 -10.92
N LYS A 141 22.96 6.42 -10.00
CA LYS A 141 22.34 6.49 -8.66
C LYS A 141 22.81 7.68 -7.82
N THR A 142 24.07 8.08 -7.99
CA THR A 142 24.69 9.17 -7.23
C THR A 142 24.13 10.51 -7.69
N ASP A 143 24.10 10.74 -9.00
CA ASP A 143 23.59 11.98 -9.59
C ASP A 143 22.07 12.12 -9.35
N ALA A 144 21.32 11.02 -9.47
CA ALA A 144 19.90 10.98 -9.13
C ALA A 144 19.65 11.35 -7.67
N MET A 145 20.50 10.89 -6.74
CA MET A 145 20.42 11.23 -5.32
C MET A 145 20.70 12.72 -5.09
N GLU A 146 21.74 13.28 -5.73
CA GLU A 146 22.08 14.70 -5.59
C GLU A 146 21.00 15.62 -6.18
N ASP A 147 20.50 15.31 -7.38
CA ASP A 147 19.39 16.03 -8.00
C ASP A 147 18.15 15.98 -7.12
N PHE A 148 17.82 14.80 -6.57
CA PHE A 148 16.64 14.67 -5.71
C PHE A 148 16.77 15.43 -4.39
N LYS A 149 17.98 15.52 -3.82
CA LYS A 149 18.24 16.37 -2.64
C LYS A 149 18.02 17.85 -2.97
N LYS A 150 18.53 18.34 -4.10
CA LYS A 150 18.30 19.72 -4.55
C LYS A 150 16.81 19.99 -4.81
N ARG A 151 16.11 19.03 -5.42
CA ARG A 151 14.66 19.06 -5.62
C ARG A 151 13.90 19.19 -4.29
N ILE A 152 14.29 18.47 -3.23
CA ILE A 152 13.68 18.61 -1.91
C ILE A 152 13.86 20.04 -1.38
N GLU A 153 15.03 20.63 -1.56
CA GLU A 153 15.33 21.97 -1.10
C GLU A 153 14.46 23.03 -1.80
N CYS A 154 14.19 22.87 -3.10
CA CYS A 154 13.25 23.74 -3.82
C CYS A 154 11.85 23.78 -3.17
N TYR A 155 11.36 22.65 -2.64
CA TYR A 155 10.08 22.60 -1.94
C TYR A 155 10.17 23.13 -0.50
N ARG A 156 11.32 22.95 0.16
CA ARG A 156 11.52 23.37 1.56
C ARG A 156 11.38 24.88 1.72
N MET A 157 11.90 25.66 0.76
CA MET A 157 11.86 27.13 0.81
C MET A 157 10.45 27.71 0.96
N ASN A 158 9.45 27.04 0.38
CA ASN A 158 8.05 27.50 0.38
C ASN A 158 7.12 26.57 1.17
N TYR A 159 7.67 25.66 1.98
CA TYR A 159 6.86 24.69 2.70
C TYR A 159 6.18 25.35 3.90
N GLN A 160 4.85 25.32 3.90
CA GLN A 160 3.99 25.77 4.98
C GLN A 160 3.26 24.54 5.55
N PRO A 161 3.80 23.90 6.61
CA PRO A 161 3.15 22.76 7.25
C PRO A 161 1.74 23.10 7.73
N LEU A 162 0.90 22.09 7.92
CA LEU A 162 -0.41 22.32 8.54
C LEU A 162 -0.25 22.92 9.96
N ASP A 163 -1.07 23.88 10.33
CA ASP A 163 -1.01 24.58 11.61
C ASP A 163 -2.33 24.41 12.38
N PRO A 164 -2.42 23.43 13.30
CA PRO A 164 -3.65 23.16 14.05
C PRO A 164 -4.08 24.31 14.96
N ASP A 165 -3.14 25.17 15.37
CA ASP A 165 -3.39 26.16 16.41
C ASP A 165 -3.89 27.49 15.83
N GLN A 166 -3.53 27.79 14.58
CA GLN A 166 -3.91 29.04 13.90
C GLN A 166 -4.65 28.80 12.59
N TYR A 167 -3.92 28.67 11.48
CA TYR A 167 -4.49 28.75 10.14
C TYR A 167 -5.38 27.55 9.78
N ASP A 168 -4.95 26.35 10.13
CA ASP A 168 -5.60 25.09 9.75
C ASP A 168 -6.50 24.52 10.88
N LYS A 169 -6.80 25.31 11.93
CA LYS A 169 -7.56 24.88 13.12
C LYS A 169 -8.93 24.25 12.84
N ASN A 170 -9.56 24.65 11.74
CA ASN A 170 -10.88 24.19 11.32
C ASN A 170 -10.84 23.03 10.31
N LEU A 171 -9.64 22.67 9.83
CA LEU A 171 -9.47 21.61 8.84
C LEU A 171 -9.41 20.23 9.49
N SER A 172 -9.91 19.22 8.77
CA SER A 172 -9.82 17.83 9.18
C SER A 172 -8.54 17.22 8.65
N PHE A 173 -7.65 16.77 9.54
CA PHE A 173 -6.37 16.22 9.11
C PHE A 173 -5.70 15.29 10.13
N ILE A 174 -4.72 14.56 9.64
CA ILE A 174 -3.72 13.84 10.43
C ILE A 174 -2.32 14.21 9.96
N LYS A 175 -1.44 14.55 10.91
CA LYS A 175 0.00 14.64 10.72
C LYS A 175 0.63 13.34 11.20
N VAL A 176 1.33 12.65 10.31
CA VAL A 176 2.15 11.48 10.61
C VAL A 176 3.59 11.95 10.73
N ILE A 177 4.14 11.89 11.94
CA ILE A 177 5.45 12.47 12.27
C ILE A 177 6.46 11.35 12.56
N ASP A 178 7.65 11.48 11.97
CA ASP A 178 8.78 10.56 12.13
C ASP A 178 8.38 9.10 11.86
N VAL A 179 7.75 8.86 10.71
CA VAL A 179 7.38 7.52 10.25
C VAL A 179 6.40 6.81 11.19
N GLY A 180 5.46 7.58 11.77
CA GLY A 180 4.42 7.04 12.64
C GLY A 180 4.82 6.92 14.12
N ARG A 181 5.94 7.54 14.54
CA ARG A 181 6.27 7.66 15.97
C ARG A 181 5.29 8.55 16.72
N ARG A 182 4.80 9.61 16.08
CA ARG A 182 3.83 10.54 16.65
C ARG A 182 2.77 10.90 15.63
N PHE A 183 1.58 11.18 16.14
CA PHE A 183 0.45 11.60 15.34
C PHE A 183 -0.18 12.85 15.95
N LEU A 184 -0.62 13.77 15.10
CA LEU A 184 -1.50 14.87 15.50
C LEU A 184 -2.75 14.78 14.64
N VAL A 185 -3.90 14.63 15.28
CA VAL A 185 -5.19 14.46 14.60
C VAL A 185 -6.06 15.65 14.95
N ASN A 186 -6.68 16.27 13.93
CA ASN A 186 -7.58 17.41 14.09
C ASN A 186 -8.94 17.14 13.43
N ARG A 187 -10.03 17.43 14.17
CA ARG A 187 -11.43 17.47 13.70
C ARG A 187 -11.86 16.32 12.77
N ILE A 188 -11.89 15.09 13.29
CA ILE A 188 -12.47 13.95 12.55
C ILE A 188 -13.98 14.13 12.38
N GLN A 189 -14.46 14.04 11.14
CA GLN A 189 -15.84 14.37 10.76
C GLN A 189 -16.76 13.16 10.63
N ASP A 190 -16.22 11.98 10.31
CA ASP A 190 -17.00 10.77 10.07
C ASP A 190 -16.21 9.47 10.31
N HIS A 191 -16.92 8.35 10.14
CA HIS A 191 -16.40 7.01 10.36
C HIS A 191 -15.28 6.63 9.38
N ILE A 192 -15.31 7.12 8.13
CA ILE A 192 -14.25 6.83 7.14
C ILE A 192 -12.96 7.50 7.59
N GLN A 193 -13.01 8.77 7.98
CA GLN A 193 -11.85 9.49 8.50
C GLN A 193 -11.31 8.84 9.78
N SER A 194 -12.18 8.40 10.70
CA SER A 194 -11.77 7.66 11.89
C SER A 194 -11.04 6.36 11.56
N ARG A 195 -11.54 5.58 10.58
CA ARG A 195 -10.89 4.36 10.11
C ARG A 195 -9.56 4.62 9.40
N ILE A 196 -9.46 5.71 8.62
CA ILE A 196 -8.20 6.14 8.01
C ILE A 196 -7.17 6.45 9.11
N VAL A 197 -7.54 7.22 10.13
CA VAL A 197 -6.65 7.53 11.27
C VAL A 197 -6.20 6.24 11.96
N TYR A 198 -7.15 5.37 12.30
CA TYR A 198 -6.86 4.09 12.94
C TYR A 198 -5.87 3.26 12.10
N TYR A 199 -6.12 3.13 10.80
CA TYR A 199 -5.20 2.41 9.90
C TYR A 199 -3.79 3.02 9.89
N LEU A 200 -3.69 4.33 9.72
CA LEU A 200 -2.41 5.04 9.67
C LEU A 200 -1.61 4.93 10.98
N MET A 201 -2.28 4.82 12.12
CA MET A 201 -1.65 4.61 13.43
C MET A 201 -1.13 3.18 13.65
N ASN A 202 -1.55 2.23 12.82
CA ASN A 202 -1.20 0.81 12.97
C ASN A 202 -0.19 0.32 11.92
N ILE A 203 0.07 1.08 10.85
CA ILE A 203 1.07 0.71 9.85
C ILE A 203 2.48 1.14 10.24
N HIS A 204 3.47 0.36 9.82
CA HIS A 204 4.88 0.76 9.82
C HIS A 204 5.56 0.43 8.49
N VAL A 205 6.76 0.99 8.28
CA VAL A 205 7.56 0.82 7.05
C VAL A 205 8.77 -0.09 7.23
N GLN A 206 9.04 -0.56 8.45
CA GLN A 206 10.16 -1.45 8.71
C GLN A 206 10.04 -2.74 7.87
N PRO A 207 11.12 -3.19 7.21
CA PRO A 207 11.14 -4.45 6.48
C PRO A 207 10.79 -5.62 7.39
N ARG A 208 9.89 -6.50 6.93
CA ARG A 208 9.44 -7.69 7.66
C ARG A 208 8.99 -8.78 6.70
N SER A 209 8.84 -10.00 7.21
CA SER A 209 8.30 -11.14 6.45
C SER A 209 7.02 -11.66 7.09
N ILE A 210 5.97 -11.82 6.29
CA ILE A 210 4.72 -12.47 6.71
C ILE A 210 4.64 -13.81 5.99
N TYR A 211 4.40 -14.88 6.73
CA TYR A 211 4.27 -16.23 6.20
C TYR A 211 2.81 -16.66 6.30
N LEU A 212 2.22 -17.04 5.18
CA LEU A 212 0.87 -17.58 5.14
C LEU A 212 0.93 -19.05 4.71
N CYS A 213 0.32 -19.94 5.48
CA CYS A 213 0.06 -21.29 5.02
C CYS A 213 -1.30 -21.76 5.54
N ARG A 214 -1.81 -22.82 4.91
CA ARG A 214 -2.95 -23.56 5.45
C ARG A 214 -2.47 -24.52 6.53
N HIS A 215 -3.40 -24.98 7.34
CA HIS A 215 -3.23 -26.21 8.10
C HIS A 215 -2.71 -27.36 7.22
N GLY A 216 -2.05 -28.36 7.82
CA GLY A 216 -1.76 -29.61 7.12
C GLY A 216 -3.04 -30.31 6.64
N GLU A 217 -2.94 -31.15 5.62
CA GLU A 217 -4.08 -31.91 5.08
C GLU A 217 -4.89 -32.57 6.22
N SER A 218 -6.20 -32.36 6.21
CA SER A 218 -7.15 -32.91 7.21
C SER A 218 -7.91 -34.13 6.68
N GLN A 219 -8.61 -34.83 7.57
CA GLN A 219 -9.49 -35.95 7.17
C GLN A 219 -10.62 -35.48 6.22
N HIS A 220 -11.23 -34.31 6.48
CA HIS A 220 -12.24 -33.77 5.57
C HIS A 220 -11.69 -33.40 4.20
N ASN A 221 -10.41 -32.99 4.11
CA ASN A 221 -9.81 -32.74 2.79
C ASN A 221 -9.69 -34.03 1.96
N LEU A 222 -9.32 -35.16 2.60
CA LEU A 222 -9.27 -36.46 1.92
C LEU A 222 -10.64 -36.91 1.41
N GLN A 223 -11.69 -36.55 2.15
CA GLN A 223 -13.08 -36.90 1.84
C GLN A 223 -13.78 -35.88 0.92
N GLY A 224 -13.12 -34.76 0.60
CA GLY A 224 -13.74 -33.67 -0.17
C GLY A 224 -14.84 -32.90 0.57
N ARG A 225 -14.90 -33.00 1.90
CA ARG A 225 -15.92 -32.34 2.74
C ARG A 225 -15.56 -30.89 3.06
N LEU A 226 -16.57 -30.02 3.06
CA LEU A 226 -16.48 -28.60 3.44
C LEU A 226 -16.50 -28.46 4.97
N GLY A 227 -15.86 -27.41 5.47
CA GLY A 227 -15.96 -27.03 6.88
C GLY A 227 -15.60 -28.12 7.90
N GLY A 228 -16.35 -28.13 9.01
CA GLY A 228 -16.19 -29.01 10.16
C GLY A 228 -14.90 -28.75 10.95
N ASP A 229 -14.64 -29.64 11.92
CA ASP A 229 -13.48 -29.55 12.82
C ASP A 229 -12.64 -30.85 12.85
N SER A 230 -12.45 -31.45 11.68
CA SER A 230 -11.62 -32.66 11.57
C SER A 230 -10.13 -32.37 11.83
N GLY A 231 -9.44 -33.37 12.38
CA GLY A 231 -8.01 -33.32 12.64
C GLY A 231 -7.14 -33.62 11.41
N LEU A 232 -5.83 -33.56 11.59
CA LEU A 232 -4.84 -33.82 10.54
C LEU A 232 -4.86 -35.28 10.04
N SER A 233 -4.65 -35.44 8.74
CA SER A 233 -4.28 -36.70 8.10
C SER A 233 -2.84 -37.10 8.46
N THR A 234 -2.43 -38.31 8.09
CA THR A 234 -1.04 -38.74 8.22
C THR A 234 -0.10 -37.84 7.41
N ARG A 235 -0.52 -37.38 6.22
CA ARG A 235 0.26 -36.42 5.41
C ARG A 235 0.24 -35.02 6.04
N GLY A 236 -0.88 -34.59 6.61
CA GLY A 236 -0.95 -33.33 7.36
C GLY A 236 0.03 -33.27 8.53
N ARG A 237 0.18 -34.37 9.29
CA ARG A 237 1.20 -34.47 10.35
C ARG A 237 2.63 -34.41 9.81
N LYS A 238 2.92 -35.03 8.66
CA LYS A 238 4.22 -34.92 7.99
C LYS A 238 4.51 -33.48 7.57
N PHE A 239 3.52 -32.78 7.03
CA PHE A 239 3.65 -31.35 6.70
C PHE A 239 3.94 -30.51 7.93
N ALA A 240 3.24 -30.73 9.05
CA ALA A 240 3.50 -30.00 10.29
C ALA A 240 4.96 -30.15 10.77
N GLY A 241 5.52 -31.36 10.67
CA GLY A 241 6.95 -31.60 10.93
C GLY A 241 7.89 -30.91 9.94
N ALA A 242 7.55 -30.90 8.64
CA ALA A 242 8.31 -30.19 7.62
C ALA A 242 8.27 -28.67 7.82
N LEU A 243 7.12 -28.12 8.23
CA LEU A 243 6.93 -26.71 8.55
C LEU A 243 7.77 -26.32 9.77
N ALA A 244 7.82 -27.15 10.80
CA ALA A 244 8.68 -26.93 11.96
C ALA A 244 10.16 -26.88 11.58
N LYS A 245 10.61 -27.76 10.67
CA LYS A 245 11.98 -27.73 10.11
C LYS A 245 12.22 -26.45 9.32
N PHE A 246 11.31 -26.09 8.41
CA PHE A 246 11.39 -24.87 7.61
C PHE A 246 11.51 -23.62 8.49
N VAL A 247 10.65 -23.47 9.51
CA VAL A 247 10.68 -22.32 10.44
C VAL A 247 12.03 -22.21 11.16
N LYS A 248 12.60 -23.34 11.62
CA LYS A 248 13.93 -23.37 12.24
C LYS A 248 15.04 -22.93 11.27
N GLU A 249 14.97 -23.36 10.02
CA GLU A 249 15.94 -23.01 8.97
C GLU A 249 15.87 -21.53 8.57
N GLN A 250 14.69 -20.90 8.64
CA GLN A 250 14.56 -19.46 8.39
C GLN A 250 15.24 -18.59 9.47
N ASN A 251 15.50 -19.15 10.67
CA ASN A 251 16.17 -18.49 11.79
C ASN A 251 15.61 -17.08 12.09
N LEU A 252 14.28 -16.97 12.13
CA LEU A 252 13.57 -15.70 12.32
C LEU A 252 13.60 -15.29 13.79
N LYS A 253 13.99 -14.04 14.04
CA LYS A 253 13.85 -13.43 15.36
C LYS A 253 12.40 -13.08 15.63
N ASP A 254 11.95 -13.35 16.86
CA ASP A 254 10.65 -12.94 17.39
C ASP A 254 9.45 -13.34 16.52
N LEU A 255 9.50 -14.52 15.90
CA LEU A 255 8.40 -15.04 15.08
C LEU A 255 7.15 -15.27 15.95
N LYS A 256 6.07 -14.57 15.61
CA LYS A 256 4.74 -14.86 16.15
C LYS A 256 4.03 -15.91 15.29
N VAL A 257 3.34 -16.85 15.92
CA VAL A 257 2.54 -17.86 15.23
C VAL A 257 1.08 -17.69 15.57
N TRP A 258 0.23 -17.54 14.57
CA TRP A 258 -1.20 -17.41 14.71
C TRP A 258 -1.93 -18.57 14.06
N THR A 259 -3.00 -19.00 14.72
CA THR A 259 -3.85 -20.11 14.29
C THR A 259 -5.31 -19.73 14.37
N SER A 260 -6.16 -20.47 13.68
CA SER A 260 -7.59 -20.50 14.00
C SER A 260 -7.87 -21.30 15.29
N GLN A 261 -9.11 -21.32 15.74
CA GLN A 261 -9.54 -22.18 16.84
C GLN A 261 -9.88 -23.62 16.39
N LEU A 262 -9.76 -23.92 15.10
CA LEU A 262 -10.05 -25.25 14.56
C LEU A 262 -8.84 -26.19 14.72
N ARG A 263 -9.12 -27.45 15.09
CA ARG A 263 -8.15 -28.47 15.50
C ARG A 263 -7.01 -28.65 14.51
N ARG A 264 -7.31 -28.63 13.20
CA ARG A 264 -6.31 -28.81 12.14
C ARG A 264 -5.23 -27.72 12.11
N SER A 265 -5.56 -26.45 12.37
CA SER A 265 -4.52 -25.40 12.44
C SER A 265 -3.72 -25.49 13.74
N ILE A 266 -4.39 -25.80 14.85
CA ILE A 266 -3.78 -25.97 16.17
C ILE A 266 -2.76 -27.12 16.15
N GLN A 267 -3.16 -28.30 15.68
CA GLN A 267 -2.28 -29.47 15.54
C GLN A 267 -1.08 -29.20 14.61
N THR A 268 -1.25 -28.33 13.62
CA THR A 268 -0.13 -27.93 12.75
C THR A 268 0.85 -27.06 13.53
N ALA A 269 0.37 -26.09 14.32
CA ALA A 269 1.21 -25.21 15.15
C ALA A 269 1.90 -25.94 16.31
N GLU A 270 1.24 -26.92 16.93
CA GLU A 270 1.80 -27.73 18.02
C GLU A 270 3.12 -28.41 17.61
N ALA A 271 3.24 -28.84 16.34
CA ALA A 271 4.46 -29.46 15.82
C ALA A 271 5.68 -28.51 15.78
N LEU A 272 5.45 -27.19 15.77
CA LEU A 272 6.54 -26.19 15.73
C LEU A 272 7.25 -26.08 17.09
N ASN A 273 6.61 -26.49 18.19
CA ASN A 273 7.11 -26.33 19.56
C ASN A 273 7.47 -24.87 19.91
N VAL A 274 6.64 -23.92 19.46
CA VAL A 274 6.75 -22.49 19.80
C VAL A 274 5.40 -21.98 20.31
N PRO A 275 5.36 -20.90 21.10
CA PRO A 275 4.12 -20.27 21.50
C PRO A 275 3.30 -19.84 20.27
N TYR A 276 1.99 -20.06 20.31
CA TYR A 276 1.07 -19.63 19.27
C TYR A 276 -0.20 -19.04 19.88
N GLU A 277 -0.83 -18.13 19.14
CA GLU A 277 -2.08 -17.49 19.53
C GLU A 277 -3.24 -18.00 18.66
N GLN A 278 -4.39 -18.23 19.28
CA GLN A 278 -5.60 -18.69 18.59
C GLN A 278 -6.56 -17.53 18.37
N TRP A 279 -6.94 -17.32 17.12
CA TRP A 279 -7.83 -16.25 16.71
C TRP A 279 -9.10 -16.86 16.11
N LYS A 280 -10.26 -16.64 16.76
CA LYS A 280 -11.56 -17.08 16.20
C LYS A 280 -11.81 -16.47 14.82
N ALA A 281 -11.35 -15.23 14.61
CA ALA A 281 -11.41 -14.55 13.32
C ALA A 281 -10.67 -15.28 12.19
N LEU A 282 -9.74 -16.20 12.50
CA LEU A 282 -9.04 -17.02 11.52
C LEU A 282 -9.75 -18.36 11.23
N ASN A 283 -10.91 -18.66 11.82
CA ASN A 283 -11.69 -19.86 11.46
C ASN A 283 -12.09 -19.82 9.98
N GLU A 284 -12.21 -21.00 9.35
CA GLU A 284 -12.64 -21.10 7.95
C GLU A 284 -14.00 -20.42 7.73
N ILE A 285 -14.31 -20.07 6.48
CA ILE A 285 -15.64 -19.59 6.11
C ILE A 285 -16.71 -20.58 6.56
N ASP A 286 -17.75 -20.08 7.21
CA ASP A 286 -18.88 -20.89 7.68
C ASP A 286 -19.78 -21.30 6.50
N GLY A 287 -19.83 -22.61 6.22
CA GLY A 287 -20.68 -23.21 5.21
C GLY A 287 -22.16 -23.28 5.59
N GLY A 288 -22.53 -22.91 6.81
CA GLY A 288 -23.90 -22.97 7.33
C GLY A 288 -24.50 -24.36 7.18
N VAL A 289 -25.65 -24.45 6.53
CA VAL A 289 -26.32 -25.75 6.28
C VAL A 289 -25.52 -26.70 5.38
N CYS A 290 -24.49 -26.21 4.69
CA CYS A 290 -23.60 -27.00 3.82
C CYS A 290 -22.33 -27.48 4.53
N GLU A 291 -22.17 -27.22 5.83
CA GLU A 291 -21.05 -27.75 6.62
C GLU A 291 -21.00 -29.29 6.56
N GLU A 292 -19.78 -29.82 6.56
CA GLU A 292 -19.48 -31.26 6.49
C GLU A 292 -19.96 -31.97 5.21
N MET A 293 -20.55 -31.29 4.22
CA MET A 293 -20.95 -31.88 2.95
C MET A 293 -19.83 -31.85 1.89
N THR A 294 -19.85 -32.76 0.92
CA THR A 294 -19.04 -32.62 -0.30
C THR A 294 -19.68 -31.65 -1.29
N TYR A 295 -18.92 -31.15 -2.26
CA TYR A 295 -19.50 -30.31 -3.31
C TYR A 295 -20.57 -31.03 -4.14
N GLU A 296 -20.43 -32.34 -4.34
CA GLU A 296 -21.41 -33.18 -5.01
C GLU A 296 -22.71 -33.28 -4.20
N GLU A 297 -22.60 -33.53 -2.88
CA GLU A 297 -23.74 -33.56 -1.96
C GLU A 297 -24.48 -32.20 -1.95
N VAL A 298 -23.74 -31.08 -1.94
CA VAL A 298 -24.34 -29.73 -2.03
C VAL A 298 -25.05 -29.53 -3.37
N ARG A 299 -24.43 -29.95 -4.49
CA ARG A 299 -25.05 -29.83 -5.82
C ARG A 299 -26.33 -30.64 -5.94
N GLU A 300 -26.41 -31.80 -5.32
CA GLU A 300 -27.59 -32.67 -5.34
C GLU A 300 -28.70 -32.18 -4.41
N ARG A 301 -28.36 -31.71 -3.21
CA ARG A 301 -29.34 -31.27 -2.20
C ARG A 301 -29.79 -29.82 -2.36
N PHE A 302 -28.89 -28.95 -2.82
CA PHE A 302 -29.10 -27.51 -2.96
C PHE A 302 -28.60 -27.02 -4.34
N PRO A 303 -29.20 -27.49 -5.45
CA PRO A 303 -28.73 -27.18 -6.81
C PRO A 303 -28.75 -25.67 -7.12
N ASP A 304 -29.78 -24.96 -6.66
CA ASP A 304 -29.91 -23.51 -6.86
C ASP A 304 -28.82 -22.73 -6.12
N GLU A 305 -28.55 -23.09 -4.86
CA GLU A 305 -27.48 -22.49 -4.04
C GLU A 305 -26.10 -22.74 -4.66
N PHE A 306 -25.86 -23.96 -5.16
CA PHE A 306 -24.62 -24.29 -5.87
C PHE A 306 -24.42 -23.41 -7.11
N ALA A 307 -25.47 -23.21 -7.91
CA ALA A 307 -25.43 -22.37 -9.11
C ALA A 307 -25.26 -20.88 -8.76
N LEU A 308 -25.96 -20.37 -7.75
CA LEU A 308 -25.85 -18.98 -7.28
C LEU A 308 -24.43 -18.67 -6.81
N ARG A 309 -23.82 -19.60 -6.05
CA ARG A 309 -22.44 -19.47 -5.60
C ARG A 309 -21.43 -19.42 -6.74
N ASP A 310 -21.67 -20.16 -7.82
CA ASP A 310 -20.80 -20.15 -9.00
C ASP A 310 -20.90 -18.86 -9.81
N GLN A 311 -22.09 -18.28 -9.87
CA GLN A 311 -22.34 -17.02 -10.55
C GLN A 311 -21.66 -15.84 -9.84
N ASP A 312 -21.79 -15.78 -8.51
CA ASP A 312 -21.32 -14.67 -7.69
C ASP A 312 -20.69 -15.12 -6.36
N LYS A 313 -19.53 -15.78 -6.46
CA LYS A 313 -18.86 -16.42 -5.34
C LYS A 313 -18.41 -15.47 -4.23
N TYR A 314 -18.23 -14.18 -4.51
CA TYR A 314 -17.80 -13.21 -3.51
C TYR A 314 -18.96 -12.80 -2.60
N TYR A 315 -20.09 -12.43 -3.19
CA TYR A 315 -21.28 -11.94 -2.47
C TYR A 315 -22.23 -13.04 -2.01
N TYR A 316 -22.17 -14.22 -2.64
CA TYR A 316 -22.96 -15.36 -2.21
C TYR A 316 -22.67 -15.67 -0.73
N ARG A 317 -23.74 -15.70 0.07
CA ARG A 317 -23.72 -16.10 1.47
C ARG A 317 -24.39 -17.47 1.59
N TYR A 318 -23.70 -18.43 2.20
CA TYR A 318 -24.34 -19.71 2.50
C TYR A 318 -25.57 -19.52 3.41
N PRO A 319 -26.65 -20.31 3.24
CA PRO A 319 -27.77 -20.27 4.16
C PRO A 319 -27.30 -20.59 5.59
N SER A 320 -27.59 -19.68 6.52
CA SER A 320 -27.10 -19.74 7.91
C SER A 320 -25.56 -19.76 8.05
N GLY A 321 -24.83 -19.28 7.05
CA GLY A 321 -23.37 -19.21 7.04
C GLY A 321 -22.85 -17.85 6.55
N GLU A 322 -21.66 -17.86 5.95
CA GLU A 322 -20.92 -16.66 5.55
C GLU A 322 -20.73 -16.54 4.03
N SER A 323 -20.49 -15.31 3.58
CA SER A 323 -19.92 -14.95 2.27
C SER A 323 -18.43 -14.60 2.41
N TYR A 324 -17.73 -14.43 1.29
CA TYR A 324 -16.37 -13.84 1.32
C TYR A 324 -16.40 -12.39 1.81
N GLN A 325 -17.49 -11.65 1.58
CA GLN A 325 -17.65 -10.30 2.10
C GLN A 325 -17.73 -10.29 3.64
N ASP A 326 -18.49 -11.22 4.24
CA ASP A 326 -18.56 -11.36 5.70
C ASP A 326 -17.18 -11.73 6.28
N LEU A 327 -16.48 -12.62 5.58
CA LEU A 327 -15.15 -13.05 5.95
C LEU A 327 -14.14 -11.88 5.95
N VAL A 328 -14.21 -10.98 4.96
CA VAL A 328 -13.38 -9.77 4.90
C VAL A 328 -13.61 -8.88 6.14
N GLN A 329 -14.86 -8.65 6.52
CA GLN A 329 -15.17 -7.87 7.74
C GLN A 329 -14.64 -8.57 8.99
N ARG A 330 -14.78 -9.90 9.07
CA ARG A 330 -14.31 -10.70 10.20
C ARG A 330 -12.78 -10.71 10.34
N VAL A 331 -12.04 -10.75 9.23
CA VAL A 331 -10.56 -10.81 9.24
C VAL A 331 -9.89 -9.44 9.25
N GLU A 332 -10.65 -8.34 9.18
CA GLU A 332 -10.09 -6.99 9.26
C GLU A 332 -9.21 -6.77 10.51
N PRO A 333 -9.60 -7.15 11.74
CA PRO A 333 -8.73 -7.00 12.92
C PRO A 333 -7.42 -7.77 12.79
N VAL A 334 -7.42 -8.90 12.08
CA VAL A 334 -6.20 -9.68 11.79
C VAL A 334 -5.29 -8.89 10.84
N ILE A 335 -5.83 -8.25 9.81
CA ILE A 335 -5.06 -7.37 8.92
C ILE A 335 -4.45 -6.21 9.70
N MET A 336 -5.21 -5.58 10.60
CA MET A 336 -4.69 -4.50 11.44
C MET A 336 -3.52 -4.96 12.31
N GLU A 337 -3.63 -6.14 12.92
CA GLU A 337 -2.54 -6.68 13.74
C GLU A 337 -1.34 -7.10 12.87
N LEU A 338 -1.56 -7.72 11.70
CA LEU A 338 -0.48 -8.01 10.75
C LEU A 338 0.23 -6.73 10.30
N GLU A 339 -0.48 -5.62 10.23
CA GLU A 339 0.11 -4.33 9.88
C GLU A 339 0.99 -3.73 10.99
N ARG A 340 0.80 -4.14 12.24
CA ARG A 340 1.59 -3.72 13.41
C ARG A 340 2.80 -4.61 13.71
N GLN A 341 2.72 -5.90 13.35
CA GLN A 341 3.70 -6.91 13.75
C GLN A 341 4.87 -7.04 12.77
N GLU A 342 6.02 -7.52 13.21
CA GLU A 342 7.14 -7.83 12.32
C GLU A 342 6.99 -9.20 11.65
N ASN A 343 7.67 -10.23 12.18
CA ASN A 343 7.65 -11.57 11.61
C ASN A 343 6.44 -12.36 12.15
N VAL A 344 5.51 -12.72 11.27
CA VAL A 344 4.31 -13.49 11.64
C VAL A 344 4.12 -14.67 10.70
N LEU A 345 3.85 -15.84 11.26
CA LEU A 345 3.35 -17.02 10.56
C LEU A 345 1.86 -17.21 10.89
N VAL A 346 1.00 -17.17 9.87
CA VAL A 346 -0.44 -17.42 10.00
C VAL A 346 -0.76 -18.78 9.40
N ILE A 347 -1.20 -19.71 10.25
CA ILE A 347 -1.67 -21.04 9.88
C ILE A 347 -3.20 -21.04 9.89
N CYS A 348 -3.80 -20.97 8.70
CA CYS A 348 -5.24 -20.76 8.53
C CYS A 348 -5.86 -21.73 7.53
N HIS A 349 -6.87 -21.29 6.77
CA HIS A 349 -7.69 -22.12 5.88
C HIS A 349 -7.79 -21.53 4.49
N GLN A 350 -8.49 -22.20 3.57
CA GLN A 350 -8.46 -21.83 2.17
C GLN A 350 -9.13 -20.49 1.90
N ALA A 351 -10.35 -20.24 2.41
CA ALA A 351 -11.04 -18.97 2.15
C ALA A 351 -10.38 -17.82 2.93
N VAL A 352 -9.98 -18.06 4.18
CA VAL A 352 -9.27 -17.08 5.02
C VAL A 352 -7.96 -16.65 4.36
N MET A 353 -7.12 -17.60 3.93
CA MET A 353 -5.84 -17.30 3.29
C MET A 353 -6.03 -16.51 2.00
N ARG A 354 -7.09 -16.77 1.23
CA ARG A 354 -7.43 -15.97 0.04
C ARG A 354 -7.75 -14.53 0.39
N CYS A 355 -8.54 -14.27 1.43
CA CYS A 355 -8.85 -12.90 1.88
C CYS A 355 -7.59 -12.14 2.32
N LEU A 356 -6.72 -12.79 3.11
CA LEU A 356 -5.45 -12.21 3.55
C LEU A 356 -4.53 -11.93 2.35
N LEU A 357 -4.40 -12.89 1.43
CA LEU A 357 -3.57 -12.74 0.25
C LEU A 357 -4.09 -11.63 -0.67
N ALA A 358 -5.41 -11.53 -0.84
CA ALA A 358 -6.01 -10.47 -1.65
C ALA A 358 -5.71 -9.07 -1.09
N TYR A 359 -5.66 -8.91 0.23
CA TYR A 359 -5.22 -7.65 0.84
C TYR A 359 -3.76 -7.32 0.48
N PHE A 360 -2.82 -8.25 0.67
CA PHE A 360 -1.40 -7.96 0.44
C PHE A 360 -1.06 -7.79 -1.06
N LEU A 361 -1.78 -8.49 -1.93
CA LEU A 361 -1.57 -8.47 -3.38
C LEU A 361 -2.50 -7.54 -4.15
N ASP A 362 -3.33 -6.77 -3.44
CA ASP A 362 -4.25 -5.81 -4.05
C ASP A 362 -5.16 -6.46 -5.10
N LYS A 363 -5.79 -7.58 -4.72
CA LYS A 363 -6.68 -8.37 -5.58
C LYS A 363 -8.13 -8.00 -5.36
N SER A 364 -8.87 -7.95 -6.48
CA SER A 364 -10.29 -7.56 -6.47
C SER A 364 -11.16 -8.58 -5.76
N ALA A 365 -12.38 -8.17 -5.40
CA ALA A 365 -13.41 -9.09 -4.94
C ALA A 365 -13.73 -10.21 -5.94
N ASP A 366 -13.60 -9.95 -7.26
CA ASP A 366 -13.84 -10.94 -8.30
C ASP A 366 -12.74 -12.02 -8.32
N GLU A 367 -11.48 -11.64 -8.16
CA GLU A 367 -10.33 -12.55 -8.15
C GLU A 367 -10.17 -13.31 -6.81
N MET A 368 -10.51 -12.66 -5.69
CA MET A 368 -10.21 -13.14 -4.32
C MET A 368 -10.68 -14.60 -4.08
N PRO A 369 -11.95 -14.99 -4.36
CA PRO A 369 -12.43 -16.36 -4.13
C PRO A 369 -11.76 -17.45 -4.98
N TYR A 370 -10.91 -17.06 -5.93
CA TYR A 370 -10.23 -17.93 -6.88
C TYR A 370 -8.70 -17.84 -6.78
N LEU A 371 -8.14 -17.12 -5.80
CA LEU A 371 -6.70 -17.17 -5.57
C LEU A 371 -6.27 -18.61 -5.19
N LYS A 372 -5.10 -19.02 -5.71
CA LYS A 372 -4.55 -20.36 -5.48
C LYS A 372 -3.78 -20.37 -4.17
N CYS A 373 -4.28 -21.15 -3.20
CA CYS A 373 -3.68 -21.35 -1.89
C CYS A 373 -3.59 -22.87 -1.62
N PRO A 374 -2.65 -23.58 -2.26
CA PRO A 374 -2.54 -25.03 -2.16
C PRO A 374 -2.19 -25.46 -0.73
N LEU A 375 -2.55 -26.71 -0.39
CA LEU A 375 -2.06 -27.34 0.83
C LEU A 375 -0.53 -27.49 0.79
N HIS A 376 0.06 -27.59 1.97
CA HIS A 376 1.48 -27.90 2.18
C HIS A 376 2.49 -26.93 1.53
N THR A 377 2.03 -25.72 1.23
CA THR A 377 2.83 -24.66 0.63
C THR A 377 2.83 -23.44 1.54
N VAL A 378 4.00 -22.85 1.78
CA VAL A 378 4.16 -21.60 2.50
C VAL A 378 4.28 -20.47 1.48
N LEU A 379 3.45 -19.44 1.62
CA LEU A 379 3.62 -18.18 0.91
C LEU A 379 4.34 -17.19 1.80
N LYS A 380 5.57 -16.83 1.42
CA LYS A 380 6.34 -15.77 2.07
C LYS A 380 6.04 -14.45 1.38
N LEU A 381 5.51 -13.52 2.16
CA LEU A 381 5.14 -12.18 1.75
C LEU A 381 6.19 -11.20 2.28
N THR A 382 6.84 -10.46 1.38
CA THR A 382 7.77 -9.38 1.72
C THR A 382 7.19 -8.06 1.22
N PRO A 383 6.59 -7.23 2.09
CA PRO A 383 6.11 -5.90 1.72
C PRO A 383 7.25 -5.06 1.13
N VAL A 384 6.98 -4.38 0.01
CA VAL A 384 7.90 -3.46 -0.67
C VAL A 384 7.19 -2.14 -0.94
N ALA A 385 7.94 -1.08 -1.27
CA ALA A 385 7.42 0.28 -1.40
C ALA A 385 6.07 0.46 -2.14
N TYR A 386 5.76 -0.35 -3.16
CA TYR A 386 4.51 -0.25 -3.92
C TYR A 386 3.68 -1.54 -3.98
N GLY A 387 3.97 -2.53 -3.14
CA GLY A 387 3.26 -3.81 -3.20
C GLY A 387 3.80 -4.84 -2.24
N CYS A 388 3.75 -6.10 -2.66
CA CYS A 388 4.24 -7.22 -1.86
C CYS A 388 4.85 -8.27 -2.79
N LYS A 389 6.09 -8.69 -2.49
CA LYS A 389 6.71 -9.83 -3.17
C LYS A 389 6.17 -11.12 -2.55
N VAL A 390 5.85 -12.10 -3.39
CA VAL A 390 5.38 -13.42 -2.97
C VAL A 390 6.35 -14.49 -3.43
N GLU A 391 6.84 -15.27 -2.49
CA GLU A 391 7.62 -16.47 -2.76
C GLU A 391 6.80 -17.69 -2.32
N SER A 392 6.60 -18.65 -3.23
CA SER A 392 5.87 -19.89 -2.95
C SER A 392 6.85 -21.01 -2.66
N ILE A 393 6.74 -21.62 -1.49
CA ILE A 393 7.67 -22.62 -0.97
C ILE A 393 6.90 -23.89 -0.64
N SER A 394 6.98 -24.89 -1.52
CA SER A 394 6.39 -26.22 -1.29
C SER A 394 7.28 -27.03 -0.35
N LEU A 395 6.71 -27.64 0.69
CA LEU A 395 7.47 -28.40 1.69
C LEU A 395 7.61 -29.90 1.36
N ASN A 396 7.43 -30.28 0.09
CA ASN A 396 7.63 -31.65 -0.42
C ASN A 396 6.82 -32.73 0.33
N VAL A 397 5.61 -32.40 0.76
CA VAL A 397 4.64 -33.36 1.29
C VAL A 397 3.40 -33.32 0.42
N GLU A 398 3.03 -34.45 -0.19
CA GLU A 398 1.84 -34.54 -1.03
C GLU A 398 0.56 -34.17 -0.26
N ALA A 399 -0.42 -33.63 -0.99
CA ALA A 399 -1.76 -33.34 -0.50
C ALA A 399 -2.78 -33.46 -1.63
N VAL A 400 -4.05 -33.67 -1.27
CA VAL A 400 -5.16 -33.50 -2.21
C VAL A 400 -5.28 -32.06 -2.69
N ASN A 401 -5.80 -31.88 -3.91
CA ASN A 401 -6.15 -30.57 -4.42
C ASN A 401 -7.57 -30.18 -3.97
N THR A 402 -7.72 -29.05 -3.28
CA THR A 402 -9.01 -28.49 -2.84
C THR A 402 -9.41 -27.23 -3.62
N HIS A 403 -8.64 -26.88 -4.66
CA HIS A 403 -8.94 -25.76 -5.53
C HIS A 403 -9.99 -26.16 -6.56
N ARG A 404 -11.06 -25.35 -6.67
CA ARG A 404 -12.05 -25.44 -7.73
C ARG A 404 -11.98 -24.15 -8.54
N ASP A 405 -11.66 -24.29 -9.83
CA ASP A 405 -11.56 -23.20 -10.78
C ASP A 405 -12.93 -22.52 -11.00
N ARG A 406 -12.89 -21.34 -11.60
CA ARG A 406 -14.10 -20.63 -12.01
C ARG A 406 -14.81 -21.42 -13.12
N PRO A 407 -16.11 -21.72 -13.00
CA PRO A 407 -16.85 -22.35 -14.08
C PRO A 407 -16.87 -21.45 -15.32
N ASP A 408 -16.83 -22.06 -16.51
CA ASP A 408 -16.98 -21.33 -17.78
C ASP A 408 -18.37 -20.69 -17.84
N ARG A 409 -18.42 -19.36 -17.92
CA ARG A 409 -19.67 -18.64 -18.14
C ARG A 409 -20.08 -18.86 -19.61
N GLY A 410 -21.12 -19.64 -19.85
CA GLY A 410 -21.83 -19.61 -21.13
C GLY A 410 -22.34 -18.18 -21.43
N PRO A 411 -22.72 -17.87 -22.68
CA PRO A 411 -23.24 -16.55 -23.03
C PRO A 411 -24.54 -16.30 -22.25
N SER A 412 -24.50 -15.46 -21.22
CA SER A 412 -25.69 -15.06 -20.46
C SER A 412 -25.80 -13.55 -20.33
N THR A 413 -27.03 -13.10 -20.52
CA THR A 413 -27.55 -11.74 -20.39
C THR A 413 -27.40 -11.24 -18.96
N LEU A 414 -26.49 -10.27 -18.76
CA LEU A 414 -26.17 -9.69 -17.46
C LEU A 414 -27.35 -8.86 -16.92
N ILE A 415 -27.96 -9.31 -15.83
CA ILE A 415 -28.56 -8.40 -14.85
C ILE A 415 -27.44 -8.05 -13.88
N ARG A 416 -26.75 -6.93 -14.13
CA ARG A 416 -25.87 -6.30 -13.13
C ARG A 416 -26.75 -5.91 -11.94
N ARG A 417 -26.67 -6.64 -10.84
CA ARG A 417 -27.12 -6.10 -9.55
C ARG A 417 -26.11 -5.02 -9.14
N ASN A 418 -26.65 -3.87 -8.74
CA ASN A 418 -25.90 -2.73 -8.23
C ASN A 418 -25.25 -3.11 -6.89
N SER A 419 -24.06 -3.69 -6.93
CA SER A 419 -23.26 -4.00 -5.75
C SER A 419 -21.94 -3.26 -5.84
N VAL A 420 -21.63 -2.50 -4.79
CA VAL A 420 -20.38 -1.77 -4.59
C VAL A 420 -19.26 -2.81 -4.48
N THR A 421 -18.61 -3.13 -5.60
CA THR A 421 -17.53 -4.13 -5.68
C THR A 421 -16.22 -3.54 -5.19
N PRO A 422 -15.55 -4.16 -4.20
CA PRO A 422 -14.13 -3.91 -3.92
C PRO A 422 -13.32 -3.99 -5.21
N LEU A 423 -12.88 -2.84 -5.73
CA LEU A 423 -12.05 -2.76 -6.92
C LEU A 423 -10.59 -3.00 -6.53
N THR A 424 -9.78 -3.60 -7.41
CA THR A 424 -8.32 -3.45 -7.26
C THR A 424 -7.99 -1.96 -7.24
N SER A 425 -6.91 -1.55 -6.56
CA SER A 425 -6.34 -0.24 -6.89
C SER A 425 -6.05 -0.27 -8.40
N PRO A 426 -6.54 0.68 -9.20
CA PRO A 426 -6.41 0.59 -10.65
C PRO A 426 -4.93 0.46 -11.02
N GLU A 427 -4.63 -0.49 -11.90
CA GLU A 427 -3.33 -0.54 -12.56
C GLU A 427 -3.06 0.80 -13.26
N PRO A 428 -1.79 1.26 -13.34
CA PRO A 428 -1.43 2.55 -13.93
C PRO A 428 -1.74 2.68 -15.44
N ASN A 429 -2.44 1.73 -16.04
CA ASN A 429 -2.62 1.60 -17.49
C ASN A 429 -3.76 2.44 -18.08
N LYS A 430 -4.57 3.14 -17.27
CA LYS A 430 -5.41 4.23 -17.81
C LYS A 430 -4.54 5.50 -17.81
N LYS A 431 -3.98 5.83 -18.99
CA LYS A 431 -3.23 7.07 -19.17
C LYS A 431 -4.06 8.26 -18.68
N PRO A 432 -3.45 9.24 -17.97
CA PRO A 432 -4.14 10.46 -17.57
C PRO A 432 -4.85 11.11 -18.76
N ARG A 433 -6.11 11.53 -18.57
CA ARG A 433 -6.85 12.25 -19.62
C ARG A 433 -6.34 13.69 -19.66
N ILE A 434 -5.41 13.95 -20.57
CA ILE A 434 -4.90 15.29 -20.84
C ILE A 434 -5.66 15.86 -22.05
N GLU A 435 -6.92 16.26 -21.86
CA GLU A 435 -7.62 17.09 -22.83
C GLU A 435 -7.62 18.54 -22.32
N GLY A 436 -7.12 19.47 -23.15
CA GLY A 436 -7.12 20.91 -22.87
C GLY A 436 -5.87 21.49 -22.18
N LEU A 437 -4.68 20.89 -22.36
CA LEU A 437 -3.44 21.67 -22.17
C LEU A 437 -3.28 22.58 -23.39
N ASP A 438 -2.91 23.84 -23.16
CA ASP A 438 -2.60 24.79 -24.22
C ASP A 438 -1.38 24.26 -24.99
N ASP A 439 -1.59 23.64 -26.17
CA ASP A 439 -0.58 22.91 -26.97
C ASP A 439 0.64 23.78 -27.34
N THR A 440 0.46 25.11 -27.29
CA THR A 440 1.49 26.14 -27.51
C THR A 440 2.57 26.13 -26.43
N ILE A 441 2.22 25.94 -25.15
CA ILE A 441 3.17 26.01 -24.03
C ILE A 441 4.06 24.75 -23.98
N ILE A 442 3.51 23.59 -24.35
CA ILE A 442 4.25 22.31 -24.33
C ILE A 442 5.35 22.28 -25.41
N ARG A 443 5.14 22.96 -26.54
CA ARG A 443 6.11 23.00 -27.65
C ARG A 443 7.32 23.90 -27.40
N GLU A 444 7.21 24.93 -26.57
CA GLU A 444 8.32 25.85 -26.31
C GLU A 444 9.39 25.29 -25.36
N VAL A 445 9.06 24.28 -24.55
CA VAL A 445 9.97 23.70 -23.54
C VAL A 445 10.79 22.51 -24.08
N THR A 446 10.47 21.99 -25.27
CA THR A 446 11.36 21.03 -25.96
C THR A 446 12.57 21.76 -26.53
N PRO A 447 13.82 21.35 -26.22
CA PRO A 447 14.98 21.95 -26.87
C PRO A 447 14.88 21.71 -28.38
N THR A 448 14.87 22.77 -29.16
CA THR A 448 15.08 22.72 -30.61
C THR A 448 16.38 21.96 -30.86
N GLN A 449 16.32 20.98 -31.77
CA GLN A 449 17.45 20.11 -32.13
C GLN A 449 18.73 20.94 -32.33
N LEU A 450 19.71 20.72 -31.45
CA LEU A 450 21.06 21.22 -31.62
C LEU A 450 21.69 20.49 -32.82
N THR A 451 21.81 21.24 -33.91
CA THR A 451 22.55 20.86 -35.11
C THR A 451 24.00 20.54 -34.72
N LEU A 452 24.44 19.32 -35.04
CA LEU A 452 25.83 18.88 -34.91
C LEU A 452 26.75 19.73 -35.79
N CYS A 453 27.43 20.72 -35.19
CA CYS A 453 28.65 21.28 -35.76
C CYS A 453 29.84 20.47 -35.23
N THR A 454 30.36 19.60 -36.08
CA THR A 454 31.65 18.94 -35.93
C THR A 454 32.76 19.99 -35.92
N ALA A 455 33.60 20.01 -34.88
CA ALA A 455 34.89 20.69 -34.90
C ALA A 455 35.99 19.73 -34.45
N SER A 456 36.94 19.59 -35.35
CA SER A 456 38.17 18.82 -35.37
C SER A 456 39.09 19.03 -34.16
N HIS A 457 39.81 17.95 -33.82
CA HIS A 457 40.98 17.92 -32.95
C HIS A 457 42.01 19.02 -33.27
N THR A 458 42.43 19.76 -32.25
CA THR A 458 43.82 20.22 -32.13
C THR A 458 44.23 20.34 -30.67
N THR A 459 45.25 19.57 -30.32
CA THR A 459 46.01 19.54 -29.07
C THR A 459 46.82 20.83 -28.90
N LEU A 460 46.83 21.41 -27.70
CA LEU A 460 47.92 22.28 -27.25
C LEU A 460 48.01 22.22 -25.72
N ALA A 461 49.05 21.53 -25.26
CA ALA A 461 49.52 21.54 -23.88
C ALA A 461 50.37 22.79 -23.65
N LEU A 462 50.18 23.47 -22.52
CA LEU A 462 51.18 24.35 -21.93
C LEU A 462 51.07 24.30 -20.40
N SER A 463 52.19 23.90 -19.80
CA SER A 463 52.53 23.89 -18.38
C SER A 463 52.89 25.28 -17.86
N THR A 464 52.64 25.57 -16.57
CA THR A 464 53.52 26.23 -15.56
C THR A 464 52.65 26.69 -14.38
N GLN A 465 52.75 26.06 -13.20
CA GLN A 465 53.63 26.36 -12.05
C GLN A 465 53.10 27.41 -11.03
N VAL A 466 52.79 26.89 -9.82
CA VAL A 466 53.21 27.36 -8.47
C VAL A 466 52.65 28.68 -7.91
N SER A 467 51.93 28.62 -6.78
CA SER A 467 52.49 29.02 -5.46
C SER A 467 51.53 28.77 -4.27
N HIS A 468 52.14 28.34 -3.16
CA HIS A 468 51.60 28.09 -1.83
C HIS A 468 51.65 29.35 -0.94
N LYS A 469 50.72 29.47 0.04
CA LYS A 469 50.87 29.95 1.44
C LYS A 469 49.46 30.09 2.06
N SER A 470 49.01 29.28 3.04
CA SER A 470 49.33 29.18 4.48
C SER A 470 49.03 30.46 5.30
N LEU A 471 48.09 30.37 6.25
CA LEU A 471 48.20 30.66 7.71
C LEU A 471 46.80 30.91 8.34
N THR A 472 46.21 30.01 9.13
CA THR A 472 46.26 29.81 10.61
C THR A 472 45.58 30.88 11.50
N THR A 473 44.69 30.38 12.39
CA THR A 473 44.33 30.83 13.77
C THR A 473 43.43 32.05 13.97
N LEU A 474 42.34 31.93 14.78
CA LEU A 474 42.34 32.17 16.25
C LEU A 474 40.90 32.27 16.85
N PHE A 475 40.63 31.41 17.84
CA PHE A 475 39.89 31.58 19.12
C PHE A 475 38.36 31.79 19.26
N ALA A 476 37.88 31.11 20.30
CA ALA A 476 36.55 31.10 20.93
C ALA A 476 36.38 32.20 22.01
N TYR A 477 35.14 32.52 22.42
CA TYR A 477 34.67 32.58 23.83
C TYR A 477 33.18 32.98 23.99
N LEU A 478 32.56 32.48 25.08
CA LEU A 478 31.32 32.88 25.81
C LEU A 478 29.96 32.44 25.21
N SER A 479 29.16 31.54 25.80
CA SER A 479 28.68 31.25 27.18
C SER A 479 27.47 32.07 27.66
N LEU A 480 26.42 31.32 28.03
CA LEU A 480 25.32 31.58 28.97
C LEU A 480 24.20 32.55 28.57
N LYS A 481 22.99 31.99 28.39
CA LYS A 481 21.82 32.24 29.25
C LYS A 481 20.74 31.18 29.01
N GLY A 482 20.38 30.48 30.07
CA GLY A 482 19.29 29.50 30.09
C GLY A 482 17.93 30.15 30.36
N THR A 483 16.89 29.45 29.96
CA THR A 483 15.55 29.56 30.54
C THR A 483 14.87 28.21 30.43
N ALA A 484 14.40 27.72 31.58
CA ALA A 484 13.78 26.43 31.78
C ALA A 484 12.38 26.36 31.15
N ALA A 485 12.04 25.21 30.56
CA ALA A 485 10.67 24.83 30.24
C ALA A 485 10.39 23.46 30.85
N ILE A 486 9.26 23.39 31.56
CA ILE A 486 8.81 22.29 32.41
C ILE A 486 8.38 21.10 31.54
N LEU A 487 8.99 19.93 31.78
CA LEU A 487 8.63 18.65 31.18
C LEU A 487 7.70 17.89 32.15
N TYR A 488 6.51 17.50 31.69
CA TYR A 488 5.71 16.47 32.37
C TYR A 488 6.03 15.11 31.75
N VAL A 489 6.61 14.22 32.56
CA VAL A 489 6.79 12.78 32.25
C VAL A 489 5.68 12.03 32.98
N LEU A 490 4.86 11.27 32.24
CA LEU A 490 3.96 10.27 32.81
C LEU A 490 4.66 8.91 32.74
N GLU A 491 5.11 8.42 33.89
CA GLU A 491 5.52 7.03 34.09
C GLU A 491 4.29 6.12 34.10
N LYS A 492 4.42 4.99 33.39
CA LYS A 492 3.46 3.89 33.42
C LYS A 492 3.64 3.08 34.69
N GLY A 493 2.55 2.84 35.40
CA GLY A 493 2.36 1.68 36.27
C GLY A 493 1.72 0.54 35.50
#